data_AF-A0A4Q6E810-F1
#
_entry.id   AF-A0A4Q6E810-F1
#
_cell.length_a   1.000
_cell.length_b   1.000
_cell.length_c   1.000
_cell.angle_alpha   90.00
_cell.angle_beta   90.00
_cell.angle_gamma   90.00
#
_symmetry.space_group_name_H-M   'P 1'
#
loop_
_entity.id
_entity.type
_entity.pdbx_description
1 polymer ?
#
loop_
_entity_poly.entity_id
_entity_poly.type
_entity_poly.pdbx_seq_one_letter_code
_entity_poly.pdbx_strand_id
1 'polypeptide(L)'
;TNILQRELSMIPGVFGKLQTGTPQKPAVEMESVHYFYKYVSGSVLTRPAWFMDVEQEGDGMTDVGVHLVDLAQWSCFPESIIDYKKDIAFNSARRWPTPVTRSQFAAITKQNVFPDYLKKYVVNDSVLNVFANGEINYKLRGINIKLIVKWGYRAPEGAGDTHYSVMHGTKASLVIKQGPETANKPALYIETPLAGDIGYVSLLNTRLKAIQAKYPGIELKKAAKGWEIIIPEKYREGHEAHFARVTEKYLEYMEKGNMPKWEVANMIAKYYTTTGALELAK
;
A
#
# COMPACT_ATOMS: atom_id res chain seq x y z
N THR A 1 4.13 9.63 -4.47
CA THR A 1 2.70 9.69 -4.87
C THR A 1 1.77 9.67 -3.66
N ASN A 2 1.89 8.75 -2.70
CA ASN A 2 1.02 8.69 -1.50
C ASN A 2 0.92 10.01 -0.73
N ILE A 3 2.05 10.71 -0.53
CA ILE A 3 2.08 12.04 0.10
C ILE A 3 1.17 13.03 -0.65
N LEU A 4 1.27 13.11 -1.97
CA LEU A 4 0.45 14.00 -2.80
C LEU A 4 -1.01 13.55 -2.85
N GLN A 5 -1.29 12.24 -2.83
CA GLN A 5 -2.66 11.71 -2.73
C GLN A 5 -3.31 12.17 -1.41
N ARG A 6 -2.61 12.04 -0.27
CA ARG A 6 -3.04 12.58 1.02
C ARG A 6 -3.27 14.09 0.94
N GLU A 7 -2.27 14.86 0.51
CA GLU A 7 -2.37 16.33 0.45
C GLU A 7 -3.57 16.80 -0.40
N LEU A 8 -3.78 16.20 -1.58
CA LEU A 8 -4.94 16.52 -2.43
C LEU A 8 -6.26 16.11 -1.79
N SER A 9 -6.30 14.98 -1.07
CA SER A 9 -7.52 14.52 -0.38
C SER A 9 -7.98 15.49 0.71
N MET A 10 -7.04 16.27 1.26
CA MET A 10 -7.31 17.26 2.30
C MET A 10 -7.80 18.61 1.75
N ILE A 11 -8.04 18.74 0.44
CA ILE A 11 -8.50 19.98 -0.20
C ILE A 11 -9.99 19.83 -0.57
N PRO A 12 -10.94 20.38 0.22
CA PRO A 12 -12.38 20.21 -0.03
C PRO A 12 -12.86 20.76 -1.38
N GLY A 13 -12.11 21.73 -1.91
CA GLY A 13 -12.33 22.27 -3.25
C GLY A 13 -12.11 21.26 -4.38
N VAL A 14 -11.08 20.42 -4.24
CA VAL A 14 -10.62 19.44 -5.24
C VAL A 14 -11.26 18.07 -4.97
N PHE A 15 -11.08 17.55 -3.77
CA PHE A 15 -11.52 16.20 -3.41
C PHE A 15 -12.97 16.16 -2.94
N GLY A 16 -13.44 17.23 -2.30
CA GLY A 16 -14.70 17.23 -1.56
C GLY A 16 -14.52 16.56 -0.19
N LYS A 17 -15.43 15.67 0.17
CA LYS A 17 -15.32 14.82 1.37
C LYS A 17 -15.00 13.39 0.96
N LEU A 18 -14.27 12.64 1.79
CA LEU A 18 -14.11 11.21 1.60
C LEU A 18 -15.50 10.54 1.63
N GLN A 19 -15.82 9.77 0.59
CA GLN A 19 -17.07 9.02 0.53
C GLN A 19 -17.08 7.89 1.57
N THR A 20 -18.25 7.45 1.99
CA THR A 20 -18.37 6.29 2.90
C THR A 20 -18.14 4.96 2.17
N GLY A 21 -18.52 4.89 0.90
CA GLY A 21 -18.51 3.66 0.11
C GLY A 21 -19.45 2.59 0.67
N THR A 22 -19.37 1.40 0.11
CA THR A 22 -20.04 0.18 0.58
C THR A 22 -19.04 -0.98 0.59
N PRO A 23 -19.36 -2.13 1.19
CA PRO A 23 -18.46 -3.29 1.13
C PRO A 23 -18.17 -3.75 -0.32
N GLN A 24 -19.13 -3.59 -1.24
CA GLN A 24 -19.00 -3.96 -2.65
C GLN A 24 -18.32 -2.87 -3.50
N LYS A 25 -18.37 -1.62 -3.06
CA LYS A 25 -17.72 -0.46 -3.70
C LYS A 25 -17.05 0.39 -2.61
N PRO A 26 -15.89 -0.06 -2.09
CA PRO A 26 -15.21 0.62 -1.00
C PRO A 26 -14.87 2.06 -1.40
N ALA A 27 -14.78 2.95 -0.42
CA ALA A 27 -14.35 4.33 -0.69
C ALA A 27 -12.82 4.41 -0.87
N VAL A 28 -12.10 3.44 -0.32
CA VAL A 28 -10.65 3.32 -0.41
C VAL A 28 -10.30 1.90 -0.79
N GLU A 29 -9.56 1.74 -1.88
CA GLU A 29 -9.01 0.45 -2.30
C GLU A 29 -7.51 0.59 -2.48
N MET A 30 -6.73 -0.33 -1.92
CA MET A 30 -5.29 -0.40 -2.14
C MET A 30 -4.87 -1.83 -2.46
N GLU A 31 -4.03 -2.00 -3.47
CA GLU A 31 -3.43 -3.27 -3.83
C GLU A 31 -1.91 -3.12 -3.98
N SER A 32 -1.16 -4.02 -3.36
CA SER A 32 0.28 -4.16 -3.58
C SER A 32 0.62 -5.57 -4.00
N VAL A 33 1.37 -5.69 -5.09
CA VAL A 33 1.86 -6.98 -5.60
C VAL A 33 3.38 -6.99 -5.55
N HIS A 34 3.91 -7.95 -4.80
CA HIS A 34 5.34 -8.22 -4.65
C HIS A 34 5.70 -9.58 -5.25
N TYR A 35 6.99 -9.83 -5.39
CA TYR A 35 7.50 -11.09 -5.92
C TYR A 35 8.65 -11.64 -5.10
N PHE A 36 8.60 -12.95 -4.81
CA PHE A 36 9.64 -13.64 -4.03
C PHE A 36 10.99 -13.60 -4.74
N TYR A 37 11.00 -13.97 -6.01
CA TYR A 37 12.18 -13.92 -6.87
C TYR A 37 12.43 -12.48 -7.31
N LYS A 38 13.62 -11.97 -6.95
CA LYS A 38 14.14 -10.70 -7.45
C LYS A 38 15.56 -10.91 -7.94
N TYR A 39 15.91 -10.24 -9.03
CA TYR A 39 17.28 -10.18 -9.53
C TYR A 39 17.84 -8.78 -9.24
N VAL A 40 18.80 -8.69 -8.33
CA VAL A 40 19.33 -7.43 -7.82
C VAL A 40 20.85 -7.49 -7.89
N SER A 41 21.46 -6.45 -8.46
CA SER A 41 22.93 -6.30 -8.56
C SER A 41 23.65 -7.53 -9.13
N GLY A 42 23.09 -8.13 -10.19
CA GLY A 42 23.72 -9.26 -10.88
C GLY A 42 23.52 -10.62 -10.21
N SER A 43 22.65 -10.74 -9.21
CA SER A 43 22.39 -12.01 -8.53
C SER A 43 20.92 -12.19 -8.15
N VAL A 44 20.52 -13.46 -7.97
CA VAL A 44 19.21 -13.78 -7.39
C VAL A 44 19.23 -13.44 -5.91
N LEU A 45 18.29 -12.59 -5.48
CA LEU A 45 18.10 -12.26 -4.08
C LEU A 45 17.81 -13.54 -3.29
N THR A 46 18.70 -13.85 -2.35
CA THR A 46 18.58 -15.03 -1.50
C THR A 46 17.76 -14.70 -0.26
N ARG A 47 16.82 -15.56 0.09
CA ARG A 47 15.95 -15.47 1.25
C ARG A 47 16.22 -16.66 2.17
N PRO A 48 16.12 -16.46 3.49
CA PRO A 48 16.15 -17.59 4.40
C PRO A 48 14.91 -18.48 4.18
N ALA A 49 15.05 -19.79 4.35
CA ALA A 49 13.94 -20.72 4.16
C ALA A 49 12.73 -20.45 5.08
N TRP A 50 12.98 -19.93 6.29
CA TRP A 50 11.93 -19.54 7.23
C TRP A 50 11.08 -18.36 6.76
N PHE A 51 11.53 -17.57 5.77
CA PHE A 51 10.72 -16.55 5.11
C PHE A 51 9.45 -17.14 4.46
N MET A 52 9.48 -18.44 4.14
CA MET A 52 8.35 -19.17 3.55
C MET A 52 7.45 -19.84 4.61
N ASP A 53 7.77 -19.68 5.90
CA ASP A 53 6.98 -20.17 7.02
C ASP A 53 6.20 -19.03 7.67
N VAL A 54 4.87 -19.05 7.53
CA VAL A 54 4.01 -18.01 8.10
C VAL A 54 3.94 -18.00 9.63
N GLU A 55 4.51 -19.01 10.30
CA GLU A 55 4.70 -18.97 11.77
C GLU A 55 5.97 -18.24 12.20
N GLN A 56 6.91 -17.98 11.27
CA GLN A 56 8.16 -17.26 11.53
C GLN A 56 8.17 -15.88 10.87
N GLU A 57 7.86 -15.80 9.57
CA GLU A 57 7.74 -14.52 8.84
C GLU A 57 6.42 -13.79 9.17
N GLY A 58 5.33 -14.56 9.31
CA GLY A 58 3.97 -14.05 9.35
C GLY A 58 3.20 -14.28 8.05
N ASP A 59 1.87 -14.18 8.11
CA ASP A 59 1.02 -14.17 6.93
C ASP A 59 1.20 -12.85 6.16
N GLY A 60 1.00 -12.85 4.84
CA GLY A 60 1.11 -11.64 4.03
C GLY A 60 0.24 -10.47 4.52
N MET A 61 -0.92 -10.75 5.13
CA MET A 61 -1.76 -9.71 5.74
C MET A 61 -1.13 -9.05 6.97
N THR A 62 -0.32 -9.80 7.73
CA THR A 62 0.40 -9.33 8.93
C THR A 62 1.82 -8.87 8.66
N ASP A 63 2.33 -9.10 7.45
CA ASP A 63 3.59 -8.56 6.93
C ASP A 63 3.32 -7.29 6.09
N VAL A 64 3.40 -7.34 4.75
CA VAL A 64 3.20 -6.16 3.88
C VAL A 64 1.83 -5.50 4.07
N GLY A 65 0.80 -6.26 4.46
CA GLY A 65 -0.52 -5.71 4.79
C GLY A 65 -0.47 -4.59 5.85
N VAL A 66 0.53 -4.60 6.73
CA VAL A 66 0.79 -3.53 7.71
C VAL A 66 1.00 -2.18 7.02
N HIS A 67 1.75 -2.13 5.92
CA HIS A 67 1.96 -0.88 5.18
C HIS A 67 0.68 -0.33 4.56
N LEU A 68 -0.18 -1.21 4.05
CA LEU A 68 -1.45 -0.79 3.44
C LEU A 68 -2.43 -0.24 4.49
N VAL A 69 -2.49 -0.89 5.66
CA VAL A 69 -3.30 -0.38 6.77
C VAL A 69 -2.77 0.96 7.26
N ASP A 70 -1.45 1.10 7.42
CA ASP A 70 -0.81 2.37 7.80
C ASP A 70 -1.14 3.49 6.81
N LEU A 71 -0.98 3.24 5.50
CA LEU A 71 -1.28 4.20 4.45
C LEU A 71 -2.75 4.60 4.44
N ALA A 72 -3.67 3.65 4.65
CA ALA A 72 -5.09 3.94 4.73
C ALA A 72 -5.41 4.87 5.92
N GLN A 73 -4.86 4.57 7.10
CA GLN A 73 -5.02 5.40 8.30
C GLN A 73 -4.41 6.79 8.11
N TRP A 74 -3.15 6.86 7.70
CA TRP A 74 -2.36 8.08 7.54
C TRP A 74 -2.90 9.00 6.45
N SER A 75 -3.42 8.44 5.36
CA SER A 75 -3.95 9.23 4.23
C SER A 75 -5.37 9.70 4.48
N CYS A 76 -6.24 8.86 5.06
CA CYS A 76 -7.65 9.20 5.23
C CYS A 76 -7.93 10.01 6.50
N PHE A 77 -7.15 9.78 7.57
CA PHE A 77 -7.35 10.40 8.88
C PHE A 77 -6.02 10.95 9.42
N PRO A 78 -5.42 11.93 8.72
CA PRO A 78 -4.11 12.44 9.08
C PRO A 78 -4.07 13.01 10.49
N GLU A 79 -2.99 12.70 11.20
CA GLU A 79 -2.67 13.23 12.55
C GLU A 79 -3.80 13.03 13.58
N SER A 80 -4.69 12.08 13.31
CA SER A 80 -5.82 11.74 14.15
C SER A 80 -5.55 10.44 14.91
N ILE A 81 -5.82 10.44 16.22
CA ILE A 81 -5.78 9.23 17.06
C ILE A 81 -6.91 8.30 16.62
N ILE A 82 -6.60 7.04 16.32
CA ILE A 82 -7.58 5.99 16.01
C ILE A 82 -7.80 5.13 17.26
N ASP A 83 -9.04 5.06 17.75
CA ASP A 83 -9.42 4.14 18.81
C ASP A 83 -9.81 2.80 18.18
N TYR A 84 -8.91 1.82 18.20
CA TYR A 84 -9.11 0.55 17.51
C TYR A 84 -10.35 -0.24 17.97
N LYS A 85 -10.86 0.03 19.18
CA LYS A 85 -12.07 -0.63 19.71
C LYS A 85 -13.36 0.00 19.20
N LYS A 86 -13.31 1.25 18.74
CA LYS A 86 -14.50 2.02 18.32
C LYS A 86 -14.50 2.31 16.83
N ASP A 87 -13.32 2.62 16.29
CA ASP A 87 -13.15 3.14 14.94
C ASP A 87 -13.03 2.02 13.90
N ILE A 88 -12.70 0.79 14.29
CA ILE A 88 -12.50 -0.34 13.38
C ILE A 88 -13.64 -1.36 13.53
N ALA A 89 -14.29 -1.69 12.42
CA ALA A 89 -15.24 -2.80 12.33
C ALA A 89 -14.90 -3.67 11.12
N PHE A 90 -14.65 -4.96 11.32
CA PHE A 90 -14.35 -5.88 10.23
C PHE A 90 -15.60 -6.22 9.42
N ASN A 91 -15.41 -6.40 8.12
CA ASN A 91 -16.46 -6.91 7.22
C ASN A 91 -16.16 -8.35 6.82
N SER A 92 -15.01 -8.56 6.19
CA SER A 92 -14.56 -9.88 5.70
C SER A 92 -13.05 -9.87 5.46
N ALA A 93 -12.41 -11.02 5.66
CA ALA A 93 -11.02 -11.23 5.31
C ALA A 93 -10.86 -12.58 4.60
N ARG A 94 -9.85 -12.69 3.74
CA ARG A 94 -9.45 -13.98 3.16
C ARG A 94 -7.94 -14.04 2.97
N ARG A 95 -7.39 -15.24 3.08
CA ARG A 95 -6.00 -15.56 2.76
C ARG A 95 -5.91 -16.66 1.71
N TRP A 96 -4.84 -16.68 0.93
CA TRP A 96 -4.58 -17.76 -0.02
C TRP A 96 -3.08 -17.95 -0.27
N PRO A 97 -2.64 -19.17 -0.66
CA PRO A 97 -1.23 -19.43 -0.86
C PRO A 97 -0.73 -19.02 -2.24
N THR A 98 0.58 -18.78 -2.31
CA THR A 98 1.35 -18.82 -3.55
C THR A 98 2.08 -20.15 -3.62
N PRO A 99 1.84 -20.97 -4.67
CA PRO A 99 2.54 -22.22 -4.84
C PRO A 99 3.99 -21.96 -5.25
N VAL A 100 4.92 -22.64 -4.58
CA VAL A 100 6.36 -22.59 -4.85
C VAL A 100 6.86 -24.01 -5.08
N THR A 101 7.37 -24.30 -6.27
CA THR A 101 7.95 -25.61 -6.58
C THR A 101 9.29 -25.81 -5.86
N ARG A 102 9.75 -27.05 -5.72
CA ARG A 102 11.09 -27.34 -5.18
C ARG A 102 12.22 -26.57 -5.90
N SER A 103 12.16 -26.47 -7.24
CA SER A 103 13.19 -25.75 -8.02
C SER A 103 13.14 -24.24 -7.78
N GLN A 104 11.93 -23.68 -7.66
CA GLN A 104 11.72 -22.28 -7.31
C GLN A 104 12.23 -21.98 -5.90
N PHE A 105 11.93 -22.84 -4.93
CA PHE A 105 12.42 -22.73 -3.56
C PHE A 105 13.94 -22.80 -3.49
N ALA A 106 14.57 -23.76 -4.17
CA ALA A 106 16.02 -23.88 -4.22
C ALA A 106 16.69 -22.65 -4.86
N ALA A 107 16.09 -22.07 -5.90
CA ALA A 107 16.63 -20.89 -6.57
C ALA A 107 16.76 -19.68 -5.63
N ILE A 108 15.76 -19.46 -4.76
CA ILE A 108 15.70 -18.29 -3.87
C ILE A 108 16.18 -18.57 -2.44
N THR A 109 16.31 -19.82 -2.00
CA THR A 109 16.79 -20.16 -0.64
C THR A 109 18.17 -20.83 -0.61
N LYS A 110 18.64 -21.32 -1.77
CA LYS A 110 19.82 -22.19 -1.92
C LYS A 110 19.71 -23.54 -1.20
N GLN A 111 18.50 -23.96 -0.84
CA GLN A 111 18.23 -25.26 -0.21
C GLN A 111 17.46 -26.18 -1.16
N ASN A 112 17.97 -27.41 -1.37
CA ASN A 112 17.41 -28.35 -2.35
C ASN A 112 16.19 -29.13 -1.83
N VAL A 113 15.90 -29.04 -0.52
CA VAL A 113 14.80 -29.72 0.14
C VAL A 113 14.02 -28.72 0.98
N PHE A 114 12.72 -28.93 1.13
CA PHE A 114 11.93 -28.18 2.10
C PHE A 114 12.35 -28.61 3.51
N PRO A 115 12.75 -27.69 4.40
CA PRO A 115 12.98 -27.99 5.81
C PRO A 115 11.74 -28.62 6.47
N ASP A 116 11.96 -29.39 7.54
CA ASP A 116 10.89 -30.14 8.22
C ASP A 116 9.75 -29.25 8.70
N TYR A 117 10.03 -28.04 9.19
CA TYR A 117 9.00 -27.09 9.64
C TYR A 117 8.07 -26.60 8.52
N LEU A 118 8.48 -26.71 7.24
CA LEU A 118 7.65 -26.35 6.09
C LEU A 118 6.75 -27.50 5.60
N LYS A 119 7.00 -28.76 6.03
CA LYS A 119 6.29 -29.94 5.50
C LYS A 119 4.77 -29.84 5.66
N LYS A 120 4.28 -29.17 6.71
CA LYS A 120 2.85 -28.91 6.95
C LYS A 120 2.16 -28.07 5.85
N TYR A 121 2.94 -27.37 5.03
CA TYR A 121 2.44 -26.57 3.90
C TYR A 121 2.74 -27.20 2.53
N VAL A 122 3.37 -28.38 2.50
CA VAL A 122 3.72 -29.06 1.25
C VAL A 122 2.54 -29.91 0.77
N VAL A 123 2.20 -29.77 -0.51
CA VAL A 123 1.17 -30.57 -1.19
C VAL A 123 1.81 -31.42 -2.28
N ASN A 124 1.32 -32.67 -2.42
CA ASN A 124 1.81 -33.65 -3.41
C ASN A 124 3.35 -33.79 -3.40
N ASP A 125 3.96 -33.68 -2.23
CA ASP A 125 5.41 -33.74 -1.95
C ASP A 125 6.30 -32.73 -2.71
N SER A 126 5.76 -31.87 -3.58
CA SER A 126 6.54 -31.16 -4.60
C SER A 126 6.30 -29.65 -4.64
N VAL A 127 5.21 -29.19 -4.03
CA VAL A 127 4.81 -27.77 -4.03
C VAL A 127 4.58 -27.29 -2.61
N LEU A 128 5.26 -26.21 -2.24
CA LEU A 128 5.05 -25.50 -0.99
C LEU A 128 3.99 -24.42 -1.17
N ASN A 129 2.93 -24.45 -0.37
CA ASN A 129 1.89 -23.42 -0.36
C ASN A 129 2.22 -22.33 0.67
N VAL A 130 2.78 -21.21 0.22
CA VAL A 130 3.17 -20.08 1.08
C VAL A 130 2.00 -19.10 1.21
N PHE A 131 1.39 -18.98 2.39
CA PHE A 131 0.24 -18.08 2.64
C PHE A 131 0.67 -16.61 2.80
N ALA A 132 1.20 -16.05 1.71
CA ALA A 132 1.70 -14.68 1.64
C ALA A 132 0.71 -13.70 0.98
N ASN A 133 -0.53 -14.12 0.71
CA ASN A 133 -1.54 -13.27 0.10
C ASN A 133 -2.77 -13.14 0.99
N GLY A 134 -3.37 -11.96 0.98
CA GLY A 134 -4.65 -11.77 1.61
C GLY A 134 -5.37 -10.48 1.23
N GLU A 135 -6.62 -10.44 1.64
CA GLU A 135 -7.52 -9.31 1.45
C GLU A 135 -8.20 -8.99 2.77
N ILE A 136 -8.18 -7.71 3.15
CA ILE A 136 -8.80 -7.16 4.36
C ILE A 136 -9.89 -6.18 3.92
N ASN A 137 -11.14 -6.46 4.30
CA ASN A 137 -12.27 -5.55 4.11
C ASN A 137 -12.79 -5.14 5.48
N TYR A 138 -12.79 -3.84 5.77
CA TYR A 138 -13.19 -3.31 7.07
C TYR A 138 -13.72 -1.88 6.92
N LYS A 139 -14.32 -1.37 7.99
CA LYS A 139 -14.65 0.04 8.15
C LYS A 139 -13.66 0.70 9.09
N LEU A 140 -13.18 1.87 8.70
CA LEU A 140 -12.47 2.81 9.57
C LEU A 140 -13.33 4.07 9.71
N ARG A 141 -13.87 4.32 10.91
CA ARG A 141 -14.81 5.43 11.18
C ARG A 141 -16.00 5.46 10.22
N GLY A 142 -16.53 4.27 9.93
CA GLY A 142 -17.64 4.08 9.00
C GLY A 142 -17.26 4.07 7.51
N ILE A 143 -16.02 4.42 7.14
CA ILE A 143 -15.55 4.41 5.74
C ILE A 143 -15.13 2.99 5.36
N ASN A 144 -15.70 2.44 4.29
CA ASN A 144 -15.36 1.10 3.81
C ASN A 144 -14.00 1.13 3.07
N ILE A 145 -13.08 0.28 3.54
CA ILE A 145 -11.71 0.16 3.04
C ILE A 145 -11.45 -1.29 2.63
N LYS A 146 -10.81 -1.46 1.47
CA LYS A 146 -10.34 -2.75 0.97
C LYS A 146 -8.85 -2.70 0.72
N LEU A 147 -8.11 -3.63 1.31
CA LEU A 147 -6.67 -3.76 1.16
C LEU A 147 -6.35 -5.15 0.64
N ILE A 148 -5.50 -5.24 -0.39
CA ILE A 148 -5.08 -6.49 -1.00
C ILE A 148 -3.55 -6.53 -1.05
N VAL A 149 -2.99 -7.59 -0.49
CA VAL A 149 -1.56 -7.89 -0.59
C VAL A 149 -1.37 -9.19 -1.34
N LYS A 150 -0.47 -9.18 -2.33
CA LYS A 150 -0.12 -10.35 -3.13
C LYS A 150 1.38 -10.53 -3.18
N TRP A 151 1.80 -11.78 -3.13
CA TRP A 151 3.16 -12.22 -3.37
C TRP A 151 3.15 -13.26 -4.49
N GLY A 152 3.49 -12.85 -5.72
CA GLY A 152 3.77 -13.80 -6.79
C GLY A 152 5.14 -14.46 -6.61
N TYR A 153 5.43 -15.52 -7.37
CA TYR A 153 6.79 -16.06 -7.38
C TYR A 153 7.77 -15.12 -8.10
N ARG A 154 7.48 -14.74 -9.35
CA ARG A 154 8.33 -13.89 -10.20
C ARG A 154 7.47 -12.96 -11.04
N ALA A 155 7.89 -11.70 -11.18
CA ALA A 155 7.23 -10.73 -12.05
C ALA A 155 7.34 -11.16 -13.53
N PRO A 156 6.39 -10.79 -14.39
CA PRO A 156 6.58 -10.85 -15.84
C PRO A 156 7.88 -10.16 -16.26
N GLU A 157 8.45 -10.57 -17.40
CA GLU A 157 9.68 -9.96 -17.91
C GLU A 157 9.49 -8.45 -18.15
N GLY A 158 10.45 -7.64 -17.68
CA GLY A 158 10.37 -6.18 -17.73
C GLY A 158 9.38 -5.54 -16.74
N ALA A 159 8.67 -6.33 -15.93
CA ALA A 159 7.81 -5.85 -14.86
C ALA A 159 8.48 -5.94 -13.49
N GLY A 160 7.94 -5.19 -12.53
CA GLY A 160 8.36 -5.23 -11.14
C GLY A 160 7.15 -5.30 -10.21
N ASP A 161 7.38 -4.96 -8.94
CA ASP A 161 6.30 -4.79 -7.97
C ASP A 161 5.30 -3.73 -8.48
N THR A 162 4.01 -3.96 -8.26
CA THR A 162 2.94 -3.05 -8.66
C THR A 162 2.20 -2.50 -7.46
N HIS A 163 1.67 -1.30 -7.61
CA HIS A 163 0.88 -0.64 -6.56
C HIS A 163 -0.30 0.10 -7.17
N TYR A 164 -1.47 -0.10 -6.58
CA TYR A 164 -2.68 0.61 -6.88
C TYR A 164 -3.26 1.18 -5.60
N SER A 165 -3.74 2.42 -5.66
CA SER A 165 -4.48 3.04 -4.56
C SER A 165 -5.54 3.97 -5.14
N VAL A 166 -6.75 3.92 -4.63
CA VAL A 166 -7.80 4.89 -4.95
C VAL A 166 -8.46 5.39 -3.68
N MET A 167 -8.68 6.70 -3.63
CA MET A 167 -9.53 7.35 -2.64
C MET A 167 -10.67 8.05 -3.37
N HIS A 168 -11.91 7.71 -3.04
CA HIS A 168 -13.11 8.31 -3.64
C HIS A 168 -13.60 9.49 -2.81
N GLY A 169 -13.45 10.69 -3.34
CA GLY A 169 -14.03 11.91 -2.80
C GLY A 169 -15.36 12.24 -3.47
N THR A 170 -16.16 13.11 -2.86
CA THR A 170 -17.45 13.55 -3.45
C THR A 170 -17.29 14.38 -4.73
N LYS A 171 -16.08 14.89 -5.02
CA LYS A 171 -15.80 15.67 -6.24
C LYS A 171 -14.80 15.00 -7.19
N ALA A 172 -13.87 14.23 -6.66
CA ALA A 172 -12.83 13.57 -7.45
C ALA A 172 -12.39 12.26 -6.79
N SER A 173 -11.93 11.32 -7.61
CA SER A 173 -11.16 10.17 -7.16
C SER A 173 -9.68 10.45 -7.36
N LEU A 174 -8.86 10.14 -6.35
CA LEU A 174 -7.41 10.27 -6.41
C LEU A 174 -6.82 8.89 -6.59
N VAL A 175 -6.23 8.63 -7.76
CA VAL A 175 -5.84 7.28 -8.19
C VAL A 175 -4.33 7.20 -8.39
N ILE A 176 -3.68 6.28 -7.70
CA ILE A 176 -2.29 5.89 -7.93
C ILE A 176 -2.28 4.61 -8.75
N LYS A 177 -1.47 4.59 -9.81
CA LYS A 177 -1.21 3.40 -10.63
C LYS A 177 0.29 3.21 -10.76
N GLN A 178 0.77 2.00 -10.54
CA GLN A 178 2.14 1.57 -10.77
C GLN A 178 2.08 0.19 -11.40
N GLY A 179 2.28 0.12 -12.71
CA GLY A 179 2.21 -1.11 -13.48
C GLY A 179 2.73 -0.91 -14.90
N PRO A 180 2.56 -1.91 -15.79
CA PRO A 180 3.00 -1.81 -17.18
C PRO A 180 2.50 -0.54 -17.90
N GLU A 181 1.28 -0.09 -17.61
CA GLU A 181 0.67 1.11 -18.18
C GLU A 181 1.35 2.42 -17.76
N THR A 182 2.14 2.39 -16.69
CA THR A 182 2.95 3.52 -16.22
C THR A 182 4.45 3.25 -16.31
N ALA A 183 4.86 2.28 -17.13
CA ALA A 183 6.24 1.80 -17.21
C ALA A 183 6.83 1.44 -15.84
N ASN A 184 6.01 0.87 -14.96
CA ASN A 184 6.29 0.52 -13.57
C ASN A 184 6.69 1.70 -12.67
N LYS A 185 6.47 2.96 -13.10
CA LYS A 185 6.65 4.15 -12.27
C LYS A 185 5.31 4.56 -11.64
N PRO A 186 5.23 4.87 -10.34
CA PRO A 186 3.97 5.32 -9.74
C PRO A 186 3.46 6.61 -10.38
N ALA A 187 2.26 6.65 -10.93
CA ALA A 187 1.61 7.86 -11.42
C ALA A 187 0.39 8.18 -10.56
N LEU A 188 0.10 9.47 -10.36
CA LEU A 188 -1.04 9.95 -9.58
C LEU A 188 -2.00 10.71 -10.50
N TYR A 189 -3.28 10.38 -10.42
CA TYR A 189 -4.33 10.97 -11.23
C TYR A 189 -5.43 11.58 -10.36
N ILE A 190 -6.01 12.67 -10.84
CA ILE A 190 -7.27 13.25 -10.36
C ILE A 190 -8.33 12.89 -11.41
N GLU A 191 -9.17 11.91 -11.10
CA GLU A 191 -10.30 11.51 -11.94
C GLU A 191 -11.58 12.21 -11.44
N THR A 192 -12.25 13.00 -12.28
CA THR A 192 -13.43 13.78 -11.86
C THR A 192 -14.39 14.07 -13.02
N PRO A 193 -15.72 14.08 -12.76
CA PRO A 193 -16.70 14.54 -13.74
C PRO A 193 -16.64 16.07 -13.97
N LEU A 194 -15.97 16.82 -13.09
CA LEU A 194 -15.86 18.28 -13.15
C LEU A 194 -14.73 18.77 -14.06
N ALA A 195 -14.17 17.89 -14.90
CA ALA A 195 -13.02 18.23 -15.75
C ALA A 195 -13.30 19.35 -16.77
N GLY A 196 -14.58 19.54 -17.15
CA GLY A 196 -15.04 20.63 -18.01
C GLY A 196 -15.51 21.89 -17.28
N ASP A 197 -15.61 21.87 -15.94
CA ASP A 197 -16.07 23.00 -15.16
C ASP A 197 -14.93 24.03 -14.97
N ILE A 198 -15.08 25.21 -15.57
CA ILE A 198 -14.06 26.27 -15.55
C ILE A 198 -13.70 26.69 -14.12
N GLY A 199 -14.70 26.74 -13.22
CA GLY A 199 -14.50 27.11 -11.81
C GLY A 199 -13.67 26.06 -11.08
N TYR A 200 -13.95 24.77 -11.30
CA TYR A 200 -13.17 23.67 -10.75
C TYR A 200 -11.74 23.68 -11.29
N VAL A 201 -11.54 23.88 -12.59
CA VAL A 201 -10.20 23.95 -13.20
C VAL A 201 -9.38 25.11 -12.65
N SER A 202 -9.98 26.30 -12.52
CA SER A 202 -9.33 27.48 -11.93
C SER A 202 -8.94 27.24 -10.47
N LEU A 203 -9.86 26.64 -9.69
CA LEU A 203 -9.61 26.26 -8.30
C LEU A 203 -8.47 25.23 -8.20
N LEU A 204 -8.50 24.18 -9.01
CA LEU A 204 -7.49 23.13 -9.02
C LEU A 204 -6.09 23.71 -9.33
N ASN A 205 -5.98 24.60 -10.32
CA ASN A 205 -4.71 25.27 -10.63
C ASN A 205 -4.20 26.14 -9.47
N THR A 206 -5.09 26.93 -8.86
CA THR A 206 -4.77 27.73 -7.66
C THR A 206 -4.27 26.85 -6.51
N ARG A 207 -4.94 25.73 -6.26
CA ARG A 207 -4.56 24.81 -5.18
C ARG A 207 -3.27 24.06 -5.48
N LEU A 208 -3.03 23.69 -6.74
CA LEU A 208 -1.76 23.09 -7.14
C LEU A 208 -0.58 24.05 -6.92
N LYS A 209 -0.74 25.34 -7.21
CA LYS A 209 0.30 26.35 -6.93
C LYS A 209 0.68 26.39 -5.44
N ALA A 210 -0.29 26.23 -4.53
CA ALA A 210 0.01 26.14 -3.09
C ALA A 210 0.79 24.86 -2.74
N ILE A 211 0.46 23.73 -3.38
CA ILE A 211 1.20 22.47 -3.19
C ILE A 211 2.62 22.59 -3.79
N GLN A 212 2.80 23.30 -4.91
CA GLN A 212 4.12 23.56 -5.50
C GLN A 212 5.07 24.31 -4.56
N ALA A 213 4.56 25.10 -3.61
CA ALA A 213 5.41 25.74 -2.61
C ALA A 213 6.12 24.71 -1.71
N LYS A 214 5.47 23.56 -1.43
CA LYS A 214 6.06 22.43 -0.70
C LYS A 214 6.83 21.48 -1.63
N TYR A 215 6.33 21.31 -2.86
CA TYR A 215 6.89 20.40 -3.85
C TYR A 215 7.13 21.11 -5.20
N PRO A 216 8.18 21.95 -5.31
CA PRO A 216 8.45 22.70 -6.53
C PRO A 216 8.59 21.80 -7.76
N GLY A 217 7.90 22.18 -8.83
CA GLY A 217 7.94 21.53 -10.15
C GLY A 217 6.84 20.52 -10.42
N ILE A 218 5.88 20.30 -9.51
CA ILE A 218 4.70 19.47 -9.84
C ILE A 218 3.76 20.19 -10.80
N GLU A 219 3.19 19.49 -11.77
CA GLU A 219 2.31 20.08 -12.80
C GLU A 219 1.06 19.23 -13.05
N LEU A 220 0.08 19.82 -13.73
CA LEU A 220 -1.12 19.12 -14.20
C LEU A 220 -0.99 18.85 -15.70
N LYS A 221 -1.10 17.58 -16.08
CA LYS A 221 -1.23 17.17 -17.49
C LYS A 221 -2.63 16.62 -17.71
N LYS A 222 -3.31 17.07 -18.77
CA LYS A 222 -4.65 16.57 -19.11
C LYS A 222 -4.61 15.07 -19.40
N ALA A 223 -5.57 14.34 -18.85
CA ALA A 223 -5.76 12.91 -19.03
C ALA A 223 -7.23 12.61 -19.38
N ALA A 224 -7.53 11.37 -19.79
CA ALA A 224 -8.86 10.99 -20.28
C ALA A 224 -10.01 11.28 -19.29
N LYS A 225 -9.78 11.12 -17.99
CA LYS A 225 -10.79 11.30 -16.93
C LYS A 225 -10.52 12.50 -16.01
N GLY A 226 -9.65 13.42 -16.42
CA GLY A 226 -9.23 14.55 -15.59
C GLY A 226 -7.76 14.89 -15.83
N TRP A 227 -6.92 14.69 -14.82
CA TRP A 227 -5.50 15.07 -14.88
C TRP A 227 -4.57 14.01 -14.30
N GLU A 228 -3.38 13.93 -14.87
CA GLU A 228 -2.19 13.33 -14.27
C GLU A 228 -1.41 14.42 -13.52
N ILE A 229 -0.92 14.11 -12.33
CA ILE A 229 0.05 14.93 -11.62
C ILE A 229 1.45 14.56 -12.11
N ILE A 230 2.09 15.47 -12.83
CA ILE A 230 3.49 15.32 -13.23
C ILE A 230 4.36 15.58 -12.01
N ILE A 231 5.16 14.58 -11.64
CA ILE A 231 6.04 14.62 -10.48
C ILE A 231 7.48 14.58 -10.99
N PRO A 232 8.29 15.64 -10.73
CA PRO A 232 9.69 15.69 -11.11
C PRO A 232 10.51 14.48 -10.66
N GLU A 233 11.50 14.08 -11.46
CA GLU A 233 12.35 12.91 -11.16
C GLU A 233 13.09 13.05 -9.82
N LYS A 234 13.39 14.26 -9.36
CA LYS A 234 14.01 14.50 -8.04
C LYS A 234 13.18 14.00 -6.85
N TYR A 235 11.87 13.79 -7.02
CA TYR A 235 11.01 13.19 -5.97
C TYR A 235 10.82 11.68 -6.16
N ARG A 236 11.47 11.07 -7.16
CA ARG A 236 11.43 9.64 -7.47
C ARG A 236 12.58 8.93 -6.76
N GLU A 237 12.66 9.13 -5.46
CA GLU A 237 13.69 8.51 -4.64
C GLU A 237 13.44 7.01 -4.46
N GLY A 238 14.52 6.27 -4.25
CA GLY A 238 14.47 4.83 -4.00
C GLY A 238 14.06 4.48 -2.57
N HIS A 239 13.85 3.18 -2.34
CA HIS A 239 13.44 2.64 -1.04
C HIS A 239 14.41 3.00 0.09
N GLU A 240 15.72 3.01 -0.15
CA GLU A 240 16.73 3.33 0.87
C GLU A 240 16.61 4.77 1.39
N ALA A 241 16.35 5.74 0.50
CA ALA A 241 16.12 7.13 0.91
C ALA A 241 14.85 7.28 1.75
N HIS A 242 13.81 6.49 1.45
CA HIS A 242 12.60 6.46 2.28
C HIS A 242 12.90 5.89 3.67
N PHE A 243 13.70 4.82 3.74
CA PHE A 243 14.12 4.21 5.00
C PHE A 243 14.97 5.17 5.86
N ALA A 244 15.89 5.90 5.23
CA ALA A 244 16.70 6.92 5.88
C ALA A 244 15.83 8.00 6.56
N ARG A 245 14.79 8.50 5.89
CA ARG A 245 13.85 9.47 6.48
C ARG A 245 13.13 8.96 7.71
N VAL A 246 12.68 7.70 7.69
CA VAL A 246 12.01 7.09 8.86
C VAL A 246 13.00 6.98 10.02
N THR A 247 14.25 6.63 9.73
CA THR A 247 15.33 6.57 10.72
C THR A 247 15.63 7.94 11.32
N GLU A 248 15.79 8.97 10.50
CA GLU A 248 15.98 10.37 10.94
C GLU A 248 14.84 10.82 11.86
N LYS A 249 13.58 10.51 11.49
CA LYS A 249 12.42 10.87 12.30
C LYS A 249 12.39 10.14 13.64
N TYR A 250 12.75 8.85 13.66
CA TYR A 250 12.88 8.08 14.89
C TYR A 250 13.94 8.68 15.82
N LEU A 251 15.13 9.01 15.29
CA LEU A 251 16.21 9.61 16.07
C LEU A 251 15.79 10.97 16.63
N GLU A 252 15.07 11.79 15.85
CA GLU A 252 14.51 13.05 16.33
C GLU A 252 13.53 12.83 17.49
N TYR A 253 12.59 11.89 17.36
CA TYR A 253 11.63 11.56 18.42
C TYR A 253 12.32 11.05 19.68
N MET A 254 13.36 10.25 19.53
CA MET A 254 14.15 9.71 20.64
C MET A 254 14.89 10.82 21.38
N GLU A 255 15.53 11.74 20.65
CA GLU A 255 16.27 12.87 21.23
C GLU A 255 15.36 13.87 21.94
N LYS A 256 14.23 14.23 21.31
CA LYS A 256 13.34 15.30 21.79
C LYS A 256 12.19 14.80 22.66
N GLY A 257 11.94 13.49 22.70
CA GLY A 257 10.79 12.90 23.41
C GLY A 257 9.44 13.39 22.88
N ASN A 258 9.35 13.77 21.60
CA ASN A 258 8.21 14.51 21.03
C ASN A 258 7.39 13.70 20.02
N MET A 259 7.39 12.36 20.12
CA MET A 259 6.55 11.52 19.27
C MET A 259 5.06 11.89 19.43
N PRO A 260 4.34 12.21 18.35
CA PRO A 260 2.92 12.54 18.43
C PRO A 260 2.09 11.39 19.01
N LYS A 261 1.09 11.73 19.84
CA LYS A 261 0.24 10.73 20.51
C LYS A 261 -0.50 9.79 19.54
N TRP A 262 -0.78 10.24 18.32
CA TRP A 262 -1.44 9.41 17.31
C TRP A 262 -0.53 8.30 16.79
N GLU A 263 0.81 8.42 16.85
CA GLU A 263 1.73 7.37 16.36
C GLU A 263 1.50 6.06 17.11
N VAL A 264 1.52 6.09 18.44
CA VAL A 264 1.34 4.88 19.27
C VAL A 264 -0.06 4.30 19.11
N ALA A 265 -1.10 5.13 19.19
CA ALA A 265 -2.47 4.67 19.06
C ALA A 265 -2.74 4.06 17.68
N ASN A 266 -2.22 4.67 16.62
CA ASN A 266 -2.42 4.21 15.26
C ASN A 266 -1.57 2.97 14.95
N MET A 267 -0.37 2.84 15.52
CA MET A 267 0.39 1.59 15.48
C MET A 267 -0.40 0.42 16.10
N ILE A 268 -1.03 0.63 17.27
CA ILE A 268 -1.88 -0.39 17.89
C ILE A 268 -3.10 -0.69 17.00
N ALA A 269 -3.78 0.32 16.47
CA ALA A 269 -4.91 0.14 15.56
C ALA A 269 -4.53 -0.61 14.28
N LYS A 270 -3.34 -0.33 13.74
CA LYS A 270 -2.77 -1.01 12.58
C LYS A 270 -2.57 -2.50 12.84
N TYR A 271 -1.88 -2.85 13.93
CA TYR A 271 -1.68 -4.26 14.28
C TYR A 271 -2.96 -4.98 14.67
N TYR A 272 -3.90 -4.29 15.34
CA TYR A 272 -5.23 -4.83 15.60
C TYR A 272 -5.98 -5.16 14.30
N THR A 273 -5.90 -4.28 13.30
CA THR A 273 -6.52 -4.50 11.98
C THR A 273 -5.93 -5.71 11.29
N THR A 274 -4.61 -5.83 11.19
CA THR A 274 -3.96 -6.92 10.45
C THR A 274 -4.12 -8.26 11.16
N THR A 275 -3.93 -8.32 12.47
CA THR A 275 -4.07 -9.56 13.25
C THR A 275 -5.52 -10.02 13.37
N GLY A 276 -6.47 -9.09 13.59
CA GLY A 276 -7.91 -9.43 13.61
C GLY A 276 -8.42 -9.89 12.24
N ALA A 277 -7.91 -9.32 11.14
CA ALA A 277 -8.22 -9.80 9.81
C ALA A 277 -7.65 -11.21 9.54
N LEU A 278 -6.44 -11.50 10.02
CA LEU A 278 -5.86 -12.85 9.93
C LEU A 278 -6.67 -13.87 10.73
N GLU A 279 -7.13 -13.52 11.94
CA GLU A 279 -8.02 -14.37 12.73
C GLU A 279 -9.32 -14.67 12.00
N LEU A 280 -9.94 -13.67 11.37
CA LEU A 280 -11.17 -13.83 10.58
C LEU A 280 -10.98 -14.67 9.30
N ALA A 281 -9.76 -14.74 8.76
CA ALA A 281 -9.45 -15.42 7.51
C ALA A 281 -8.99 -16.88 7.67
N LYS A 282 -8.69 -17.31 8.89
CA LYS A 282 -8.32 -18.70 9.23
C LYS A 282 -9.57 -19.54 9.45
#